data_AF-A0A1I6HEK3-F1
#
_entry.id   AF-A0A1I6HEK3-F1
#
_cell.length_a   1.000
_cell.length_b   1.000
_cell.length_c   1.000
_cell.angle_alpha   90.00
_cell.angle_beta   90.00
_cell.angle_gamma   90.00
#
_symmetry.space_group_name_H-M   'P 1'
#
loop_
_entity.id
_entity.type
_entity.pdbx_description
1 polymer ?
#
loop_
_entity_poly.entity_id
_entity_poly.type
_entity_poly.pdbx_seq_one_letter_code
_entity_poly.pdbx_strand_id
1 'polypeptide(L)'
;MPRMTSQSSLAAALSLAVLAGCAPMPIGPDVTKLISPTHITATDMKPPADMPGVCWGHIPGPQITEIVSDIVVATPAQIGPNGEEISPAIYREVTRPQTFNEGDGRWFTRTCDADMTPEFVMTLQRALSVRGLYRGDVTGVMDQRTLRAVHEYQTPQGLDSAILSQSAARQLGLIAVELETETPDA
;
A
#
# COMPACT_ATOMS: atom_id res chain seq x y z
N MET A 1 -6.99 -51.44 84.57
CA MET A 1 -5.78 -52.21 84.18
C MET A 1 -5.07 -51.47 83.04
N PRO A 2 -3.74 -51.52 82.99
CA PRO A 2 -2.89 -50.33 82.81
C PRO A 2 -2.23 -50.25 81.43
N ARG A 3 -1.35 -49.23 81.28
CA ARG A 3 -0.28 -49.06 80.26
C ARG A 3 -0.73 -48.41 78.94
N MET A 4 0.00 -47.48 78.33
CA MET A 4 1.38 -47.03 78.53
C MET A 4 1.60 -45.76 77.68
N THR A 5 2.34 -44.80 78.24
CA THR A 5 3.44 -44.01 77.64
C THR A 5 3.34 -43.56 76.17
N SER A 6 3.32 -42.26 75.84
CA SER A 6 4.38 -41.22 75.98
C SER A 6 5.23 -41.05 74.71
N GLN A 7 5.58 -39.79 74.46
CA GLN A 7 6.65 -39.21 73.64
C GLN A 7 6.22 -38.70 72.26
N SER A 8 6.11 -37.39 72.02
CA SER A 8 7.08 -36.27 72.04
C SER A 8 7.56 -35.98 70.62
N SER A 9 7.24 -34.79 70.10
CA SER A 9 8.03 -34.13 69.05
C SER A 9 7.76 -32.62 69.07
N LEU A 10 8.78 -31.88 69.48
CA LEU A 10 8.99 -30.46 69.18
C LEU A 10 9.33 -30.30 67.69
N ALA A 11 8.72 -29.34 67.00
CA ALA A 11 9.29 -28.59 65.86
C ALA A 11 8.29 -27.46 65.51
N ALA A 12 8.55 -26.20 65.85
CA ALA A 12 9.44 -25.26 65.15
C ALA A 12 8.85 -24.73 63.82
N ALA A 13 8.18 -23.59 63.93
CA ALA A 13 8.41 -22.33 63.19
C ALA A 13 8.41 -22.27 61.64
N LEU A 14 7.88 -21.13 61.16
CA LEU A 14 8.17 -20.47 59.87
C LEU A 14 7.56 -21.18 58.63
N SER A 15 6.81 -20.55 57.72
CA SER A 15 6.97 -19.22 57.12
C SER A 15 5.70 -18.87 56.33
N LEU A 16 5.14 -17.67 56.54
CA LEU A 16 4.10 -17.11 55.68
C LEU A 16 4.82 -16.34 54.55
N ALA A 17 4.96 -16.96 53.37
CA ALA A 17 5.56 -16.31 52.21
C ALA A 17 4.53 -15.36 51.57
N VAL A 18 4.72 -14.07 51.78
CA VAL A 18 4.00 -13.00 51.08
C VAL A 18 4.56 -12.92 49.65
N LEU A 19 3.77 -13.32 48.66
CA LEU A 19 4.01 -13.00 47.25
C LEU A 19 3.61 -11.53 47.02
N ALA A 20 4.55 -10.61 47.23
CA ALA A 20 4.44 -9.24 46.75
C ALA A 20 5.57 -8.99 45.75
N GLY A 21 5.22 -8.96 44.46
CA GLY A 21 6.20 -8.80 43.40
C GLY A 21 5.61 -8.53 42.02
N CYS A 22 4.64 -7.63 41.89
CA CYS A 22 4.45 -6.91 40.62
C CYS A 22 5.38 -5.69 40.67
N ALA A 23 6.62 -5.84 40.18
CA ALA A 23 7.40 -4.67 39.82
C ALA A 23 6.81 -4.11 38.51
N PRO A 24 6.47 -2.81 38.42
CA PRO A 24 6.15 -2.21 37.14
C PRO A 24 7.38 -2.34 36.24
N MET A 25 7.24 -3.09 35.15
CA MET A 25 8.28 -3.16 34.13
C MET A 25 8.51 -1.73 33.60
N PRO A 26 9.78 -1.33 33.36
CA PRO A 26 10.05 -0.11 32.64
C PRO A 26 9.32 -0.19 31.29
N ILE A 27 8.53 0.85 31.01
CA ILE A 27 7.86 1.04 29.72
C ILE A 27 8.97 0.95 28.66
N GLY A 28 8.90 -0.06 27.79
CA GLY A 28 9.86 -0.24 26.70
C GLY A 28 9.85 0.95 25.75
N PRO A 29 10.76 1.00 24.76
CA PRO A 29 10.76 2.06 23.77
C PRO A 29 9.37 2.22 23.13
N ASP A 30 8.95 3.46 22.89
CA ASP A 30 7.67 3.78 22.29
C ASP A 30 7.60 3.23 20.85
N VAL A 31 7.02 2.04 20.70
CA VAL A 31 6.85 1.35 19.41
C VAL A 31 5.67 1.91 18.61
N THR A 32 4.93 2.89 19.12
CA THR A 32 3.78 3.46 18.41
C THR A 32 4.21 4.15 17.11
N LYS A 33 5.46 4.66 17.06
CA LYS A 33 6.10 5.21 15.85
C LYS A 33 6.49 4.14 14.80
N LEU A 34 6.59 2.86 15.18
CA LEU A 34 6.91 1.76 14.26
C LEU A 34 5.67 1.23 13.52
N ILE A 35 4.48 1.57 13.99
CA ILE A 35 3.23 1.15 13.36
C ILE A 35 3.06 2.00 12.10
N SER A 36 3.40 1.44 10.95
CA SER A 36 3.02 2.04 9.65
C SER A 36 1.51 2.25 9.65
N PRO A 37 1.01 3.41 9.20
CA PRO A 37 -0.43 3.67 9.19
C PRO A 37 -1.14 2.53 8.45
N THR A 38 -2.26 2.08 9.01
CA THR A 38 -3.11 1.03 8.41
C THR A 38 -3.63 1.42 7.04
N HIS A 39 -3.68 2.73 6.76
CA HIS A 39 -4.09 3.29 5.48
C HIS A 39 -2.88 3.72 4.66
N ILE A 40 -2.95 3.48 3.36
CA ILE A 40 -1.93 3.95 2.42
C ILE A 40 -2.22 5.42 2.10
N THR A 41 -1.29 6.31 2.43
CA THR A 41 -1.39 7.74 2.10
C THR A 41 -1.31 7.94 0.59
N ALA A 42 -2.33 8.59 0.02
CA ALA A 42 -2.30 9.06 -1.36
C ALA A 42 -2.85 10.50 -1.43
N THR A 43 -2.34 11.29 -2.36
CA THR A 43 -2.64 12.72 -2.53
C THR A 43 -3.28 12.99 -3.88
N ASP A 44 -4.26 13.89 -3.93
CA ASP A 44 -4.92 14.30 -5.19
C ASP A 44 -4.08 15.28 -6.02
N MET A 45 -3.01 15.84 -5.43
CA MET A 45 -2.11 16.76 -6.12
C MET A 45 -1.00 16.00 -6.83
N LYS A 46 -0.75 16.35 -8.10
CA LYS A 46 0.39 15.84 -8.86
C LYS A 46 1.70 16.15 -8.13
N PRO A 47 2.49 15.12 -7.76
CA PRO A 47 3.74 15.32 -7.07
C PRO A 47 4.76 16.07 -7.92
N PRO A 48 5.73 16.76 -7.30
CA PRO A 48 6.89 17.29 -8.01
C PRO A 48 7.60 16.17 -8.77
N ALA A 49 7.99 16.44 -10.02
CA ALA A 49 8.60 15.43 -10.88
C ALA A 49 10.00 15.00 -10.43
N ASP A 50 10.69 15.82 -9.64
CA ASP A 50 12.11 15.65 -9.33
C ASP A 50 12.34 15.63 -7.81
N MET A 51 12.07 14.48 -7.20
CA MET A 51 12.35 14.23 -5.79
C MET A 51 13.27 13.00 -5.70
N PRO A 52 14.56 13.18 -5.33
CA PRO A 52 15.54 12.09 -5.40
C PRO A 52 15.16 10.96 -4.44
N GLY A 53 15.18 9.72 -4.94
CA GLY A 53 14.87 8.53 -4.16
C GLY A 53 13.37 8.29 -3.88
N VAL A 54 12.47 9.09 -4.43
CA VAL A 54 11.01 8.92 -4.28
C VAL A 54 10.39 8.51 -5.61
N CYS A 55 9.77 7.34 -5.64
CA CYS A 55 9.03 6.86 -6.79
C CYS A 55 7.53 7.03 -6.56
N TRP A 56 6.84 7.60 -7.54
CA TRP A 56 5.39 7.84 -7.49
C TRP A 56 4.63 6.80 -8.30
N GLY A 57 3.52 6.32 -7.74
CA GLY A 57 2.46 5.60 -8.44
C GLY A 57 1.26 6.53 -8.66
N HIS A 58 0.50 6.27 -9.73
CA HIS A 58 -0.69 7.04 -10.11
C HIS A 58 -1.90 6.11 -10.23
N ILE A 59 -2.99 6.49 -9.59
CA ILE A 59 -4.31 5.89 -9.76
C ILE A 59 -5.12 6.90 -10.56
N PRO A 60 -5.55 6.58 -11.79
CA PRO A 60 -6.37 7.48 -12.57
C PRO A 60 -7.69 7.75 -11.85
N GLY A 61 -8.25 8.95 -12.06
CA GLY A 61 -9.59 9.27 -11.60
C GLY A 61 -10.65 8.32 -12.17
N PRO A 62 -11.86 8.31 -11.59
CA PRO A 62 -12.93 7.47 -12.09
C PRO A 62 -13.24 7.81 -13.55
N GLN A 63 -13.58 6.79 -14.33
CA GLN A 63 -13.93 6.95 -15.73
C GLN A 63 -15.42 7.30 -15.87
N ILE A 64 -15.71 8.46 -16.45
CA ILE A 64 -17.06 8.91 -16.78
C ILE A 64 -17.26 8.71 -18.28
N THR A 65 -18.38 8.10 -18.66
CA THR A 65 -18.79 8.02 -20.07
C THR A 65 -19.89 9.05 -20.32
N GLU A 66 -19.61 9.98 -21.23
CA GLU A 66 -20.55 11.02 -21.64
C GLU A 66 -20.93 10.83 -23.12
N ILE A 67 -22.18 11.17 -23.44
CA ILE A 67 -22.65 11.21 -24.82
C ILE A 67 -22.30 12.57 -25.39
N VAL A 68 -21.25 12.61 -26.22
CA VAL A 68 -20.71 13.85 -26.78
C VAL A 68 -21.18 14.02 -28.22
N SER A 69 -21.66 15.22 -28.54
CA SER A 69 -21.97 15.65 -29.91
C SER A 69 -20.77 16.39 -30.51
N ASP A 70 -20.21 15.83 -31.58
CA ASP A 70 -19.11 16.43 -32.34
C ASP A 70 -19.61 16.91 -33.71
N ILE A 71 -19.15 18.08 -34.17
CA ILE A 71 -19.32 18.51 -35.56
C ILE A 71 -18.14 17.96 -36.36
N VAL A 72 -18.41 17.02 -37.26
CA VAL A 72 -17.38 16.43 -38.14
C VAL A 72 -17.58 16.86 -39.59
N VAL A 73 -16.48 16.96 -40.33
CA VAL A 73 -16.52 17.18 -41.78
C VAL A 73 -17.05 15.92 -42.46
N ALA A 74 -18.26 15.98 -43.01
CA ALA A 74 -18.85 14.90 -43.80
C ALA A 74 -18.31 14.88 -45.24
N THR A 75 -18.04 16.05 -45.80
CA THR A 75 -17.42 16.20 -47.12
C THR A 75 -16.45 17.38 -47.04
N PRO A 76 -15.15 17.21 -47.35
CA PRO A 76 -14.18 18.29 -47.28
C PRO A 76 -14.42 19.33 -48.39
N ALA A 77 -13.93 20.55 -48.16
CA ALA A 77 -13.95 21.60 -49.18
C ALA A 77 -13.08 21.18 -50.38
N GLN A 78 -13.49 21.57 -51.58
CA GLN A 78 -12.71 21.37 -52.79
C GLN A 78 -12.06 22.70 -53.18
N ILE A 79 -10.74 22.69 -53.30
CA ILE A 79 -9.95 23.86 -53.70
C ILE A 79 -9.33 23.59 -55.06
N GLY A 80 -9.47 24.55 -55.97
CA GLY A 80 -8.90 24.49 -57.31
C GLY A 80 -7.39 24.71 -57.34
N PRO A 81 -6.74 24.42 -58.48
CA PRO A 81 -5.28 24.51 -58.63
C PRO A 81 -4.72 25.92 -58.44
N ASN A 82 -5.57 26.95 -58.55
CA ASN A 82 -5.21 28.36 -58.37
C ASN A 82 -5.55 28.89 -56.95
N GLY A 83 -5.96 28.02 -56.02
CA GLY A 83 -6.35 28.41 -54.66
C GLY A 83 -7.79 28.91 -54.51
N GLU A 84 -8.58 28.87 -55.59
CA GLU A 84 -10.01 29.24 -55.57
C GLU A 84 -10.86 28.12 -54.94
N GLU A 85 -11.81 28.46 -54.08
CA GLU A 85 -12.74 27.50 -53.48
C GLU A 85 -13.80 27.06 -54.49
N ILE A 86 -13.76 25.79 -54.90
CA ILE A 86 -14.72 25.20 -55.86
C ILE A 86 -16.02 24.82 -55.14
N SER A 87 -15.92 24.30 -53.92
CA SER A 87 -17.09 23.99 -53.10
C SER A 87 -16.75 23.99 -51.61
N PRO A 88 -17.65 24.46 -50.73
CA PRO A 88 -17.42 24.49 -49.29
C PRO A 88 -17.45 23.09 -48.68
N ALA A 89 -16.89 22.95 -47.48
CA ALA A 89 -17.00 21.73 -46.68
C ALA A 89 -18.44 21.55 -46.15
N ILE A 90 -18.94 20.32 -46.17
CA ILE A 90 -20.22 19.95 -45.56
C ILE A 90 -19.95 19.30 -44.21
N TYR A 91 -20.60 19.82 -43.17
CA TYR A 91 -20.46 19.34 -41.80
C TYR A 91 -21.69 18.52 -41.38
N ARG A 92 -21.49 17.56 -40.46
CA ARG A 92 -22.57 16.77 -39.85
C ARG A 92 -22.29 16.60 -38.36
N GLU A 93 -23.34 16.71 -37.56
CA GLU A 93 -23.28 16.37 -36.14
C GLU A 93 -23.29 14.85 -35.96
N VAL A 94 -22.35 14.34 -35.16
CA VAL A 94 -22.27 12.93 -34.79
C VAL A 94 -22.24 12.83 -33.27
N THR A 95 -23.22 12.11 -32.73
CA THR A 95 -23.31 11.82 -31.31
C THR A 95 -22.67 10.47 -31.01
N ARG A 96 -21.71 10.42 -30.09
CA ARG A 96 -21.04 9.18 -29.69
C ARG A 96 -20.71 9.14 -28.19
N PRO A 97 -20.73 7.96 -27.56
CA PRO A 97 -20.19 7.81 -26.23
C PRO A 97 -18.68 8.05 -26.24
N GLN A 98 -18.18 8.87 -25.32
CA GLN A 98 -16.76 9.09 -25.07
C GLN A 98 -16.48 8.92 -23.58
N THR A 99 -15.36 8.29 -23.26
CA THR A 99 -14.95 8.03 -21.88
C THR A 99 -13.81 8.98 -21.49
N PHE A 100 -13.97 9.64 -20.36
CA PHE A 100 -13.04 10.60 -19.79
C PHE A 100 -12.64 10.17 -18.38
N ASN A 101 -11.44 10.52 -17.93
CA ASN A 101 -11.09 10.41 -16.51
C ASN A 101 -11.51 11.70 -15.81
N GLU A 102 -12.18 11.57 -14.67
CA GLU A 102 -12.55 12.72 -13.84
C GLU A 102 -11.37 13.12 -12.93
N GLY A 103 -10.86 14.34 -13.12
CA GLY A 103 -9.75 14.89 -12.34
C GLY A 103 -8.38 14.25 -12.62
N ASP A 104 -7.38 14.67 -11.84
CA ASP A 104 -5.98 14.24 -12.01
C ASP A 104 -5.66 12.90 -11.33
N GLY A 105 -6.65 12.24 -10.72
CA GLY A 105 -6.48 11.00 -9.97
C GLY A 105 -5.71 11.16 -8.65
N ARG A 106 -5.24 10.05 -8.10
CA ARG A 106 -4.52 9.99 -6.82
C ARG A 106 -3.08 9.52 -7.02
N TRP A 107 -2.17 10.10 -6.26
CA TRP A 107 -0.74 9.79 -6.28
C TRP A 107 -0.28 9.22 -4.96
N PHE A 108 0.61 8.22 -4.98
CA PHE A 108 1.12 7.57 -3.78
C PHE A 108 2.59 7.17 -3.94
N THR A 109 3.31 7.04 -2.84
CA THR A 109 4.70 6.57 -2.89
C THR A 109 4.72 5.07 -3.15
N ARG A 110 5.37 4.67 -4.24
CA ARG A 110 5.57 3.27 -4.62
C ARG A 110 6.98 2.80 -4.33
N THR A 111 7.17 1.49 -4.26
CA THR A 111 8.51 0.90 -4.32
C THR A 111 9.13 1.20 -5.68
N CYS A 112 10.39 1.64 -5.68
CA CYS A 112 11.14 1.99 -6.89
C CYS A 112 11.51 0.74 -7.68
N ASP A 113 11.60 0.86 -9.02
CA ASP A 113 11.93 -0.28 -9.89
C ASP A 113 13.33 -0.84 -9.61
N ALA A 114 14.26 0.02 -9.16
CA ALA A 114 15.60 -0.39 -8.75
C ALA A 114 15.60 -1.35 -7.55
N ASP A 115 14.62 -1.25 -6.66
CA ASP A 115 14.48 -2.10 -5.48
C ASP A 115 13.66 -3.38 -5.76
N MET A 116 12.96 -3.42 -6.91
CA MET A 116 12.11 -4.55 -7.33
C MET A 116 12.94 -5.68 -7.96
N THR A 117 13.96 -6.15 -7.25
CA THR A 117 14.79 -7.28 -7.67
C THR A 117 14.02 -8.61 -7.61
N PRO A 118 14.45 -9.67 -8.32
CA PRO A 118 13.82 -10.98 -8.22
C PRO A 118 13.76 -11.51 -6.78
N GLU A 119 14.81 -11.29 -5.99
CA GLU A 119 14.88 -11.70 -4.59
C GLU A 119 13.89 -10.94 -3.71
N PHE A 120 13.72 -9.64 -3.98
CA PHE A 120 12.70 -8.82 -3.33
C PHE A 120 11.30 -9.36 -3.65
N VAL A 121 11.02 -9.62 -4.93
CA VAL A 121 9.72 -10.15 -5.38
C VAL A 121 9.46 -11.55 -4.82
N MET A 122 10.48 -12.41 -4.70
CA MET A 122 10.33 -13.71 -4.03
C MET A 122 9.92 -13.55 -2.56
N THR A 123 10.48 -12.54 -1.88
CA THR A 123 10.14 -12.24 -0.49
C THR A 123 8.73 -11.69 -0.36
N LEU A 124 8.33 -10.80 -1.28
CA LEU A 124 6.94 -10.32 -1.42
C LEU A 124 5.96 -11.48 -1.62
N GLN A 125 6.23 -12.38 -2.57
CA GLN A 125 5.39 -13.56 -2.85
C GLN A 125 5.24 -14.45 -1.62
N ARG A 126 6.33 -14.69 -0.86
CA ARG A 126 6.26 -15.41 0.42
C ARG A 126 5.39 -14.69 1.44
N ALA A 127 5.59 -13.37 1.62
CA ALA A 127 4.82 -12.57 2.57
C ALA A 127 3.31 -12.57 2.26
N LEU A 128 2.95 -12.51 0.97
CA LEU A 128 1.56 -12.59 0.49
C LEU A 128 0.98 -14.01 0.61
N SER A 129 1.82 -15.05 0.43
CA SER A 129 1.41 -16.46 0.58
C SER A 129 1.00 -16.77 2.02
N VAL A 130 1.79 -16.31 3.01
CA VAL A 130 1.50 -16.49 4.43
C VAL A 130 0.17 -15.85 4.83
N ARG A 131 -0.23 -14.77 4.13
CA ARG A 131 -1.51 -14.09 4.32
C ARG A 131 -2.66 -14.71 3.51
N GLY A 132 -2.39 -15.76 2.74
CA GLY A 132 -3.38 -16.45 1.91
C GLY A 132 -3.80 -15.69 0.63
N LEU A 133 -3.10 -14.60 0.28
CA LEU A 133 -3.41 -13.75 -0.87
C LEU A 133 -2.72 -14.22 -2.16
N TYR A 134 -1.55 -14.84 -2.04
CA TYR A 134 -0.83 -15.42 -3.18
C TYR A 134 -0.89 -16.94 -3.16
N ARG A 135 -1.30 -17.54 -4.28
CA ARG A 135 -1.32 -18.99 -4.51
C ARG A 135 -0.58 -19.28 -5.81
N GLY A 136 0.66 -19.72 -5.69
CA GLY A 136 1.54 -20.02 -6.81
C GLY A 136 2.96 -20.27 -6.35
N ASP A 137 3.82 -20.62 -7.30
CA ASP A 137 5.25 -20.80 -7.03
C ASP A 137 5.91 -19.45 -6.77
N VAL A 138 6.96 -19.47 -5.95
CA VAL A 138 7.78 -18.29 -5.66
C VAL A 138 8.79 -18.14 -6.80
N THR A 139 8.44 -17.35 -7.81
CA THR A 139 9.21 -17.18 -9.06
C THR A 139 10.11 -15.95 -9.07
N GLY A 140 9.88 -14.98 -8.19
CA GLY A 140 10.57 -13.69 -8.22
C GLY A 140 10.13 -12.77 -9.37
N VAL A 141 9.02 -13.09 -10.04
CA VAL A 141 8.48 -12.30 -11.15
C VAL A 141 7.18 -11.63 -10.72
N MET A 142 7.03 -10.34 -11.02
CA MET A 142 5.76 -9.60 -10.88
C MET A 142 4.77 -10.00 -11.97
N ASP A 143 4.33 -11.26 -11.94
CA ASP A 143 3.33 -11.81 -12.85
C ASP A 143 1.90 -11.39 -12.47
N GLN A 144 0.92 -11.75 -13.29
CA GLN A 144 -0.49 -11.40 -13.05
C GLN A 144 -1.01 -11.93 -11.71
N ARG A 145 -0.51 -13.07 -11.22
CA ARG A 145 -0.90 -13.61 -9.91
C ARG A 145 -0.34 -12.77 -8.77
N THR A 146 0.92 -12.34 -8.89
CA THR A 146 1.58 -11.49 -7.90
C THR A 146 0.96 -10.10 -7.89
N LEU A 147 0.70 -9.51 -9.06
CA LEU A 147 0.02 -8.22 -9.20
C LEU A 147 -1.38 -8.24 -8.56
N ARG A 148 -2.17 -9.29 -8.80
CA ARG A 148 -3.47 -9.47 -8.14
C ARG A 148 -3.34 -9.59 -6.62
N ALA A 149 -2.37 -10.36 -6.13
CA ALA A 149 -2.17 -10.53 -4.69
C ALA A 149 -1.73 -9.22 -4.00
N VAL A 150 -0.93 -8.38 -4.68
CA VAL A 150 -0.59 -7.02 -4.24
C VAL A 150 -1.83 -6.14 -4.21
N HIS A 151 -2.63 -6.16 -5.27
CA HIS A 151 -3.89 -5.42 -5.33
C HIS A 151 -4.82 -5.79 -4.17
N GLU A 152 -5.10 -7.09 -3.97
CA GLU A 152 -5.94 -7.60 -2.88
C GLU A 152 -5.39 -7.25 -1.49
N TYR A 153 -4.07 -7.17 -1.31
CA TYR A 153 -3.46 -6.73 -0.05
C TYR A 153 -3.73 -5.24 0.24
N GLN A 154 -3.71 -4.40 -0.81
CA GLN A 154 -3.76 -2.95 -0.69
C GLN A 154 -5.19 -2.39 -0.70
N THR A 155 -6.14 -3.07 -1.34
CA THR A 155 -7.54 -2.61 -1.43
C THR A 155 -8.17 -2.31 -0.06
N PRO A 156 -8.05 -3.18 0.97
CA PRO A 156 -8.62 -2.89 2.30
C PRO A 156 -7.98 -1.70 3.02
N GLN A 157 -6.82 -1.24 2.55
CA GLN A 157 -6.06 -0.10 3.08
C GLN A 157 -6.36 1.21 2.35
N GLY A 158 -7.33 1.20 1.42
CA GLY A 158 -7.78 2.38 0.68
C GLY A 158 -6.99 2.70 -0.60
N LEU A 159 -6.24 1.71 -1.14
CA LEU A 159 -5.49 1.85 -2.39
C LEU A 159 -5.93 0.80 -3.42
N ASP A 160 -6.56 1.26 -4.49
CA ASP A 160 -6.98 0.44 -5.63
C ASP A 160 -5.87 0.40 -6.70
N SER A 161 -4.79 -0.32 -6.41
CA SER A 161 -3.64 -0.43 -7.32
C SER A 161 -2.90 -1.77 -7.16
N ALA A 162 -2.40 -2.31 -8.28
CA ALA A 162 -1.49 -3.46 -8.29
C ALA A 162 -0.01 -3.08 -8.18
N ILE A 163 0.30 -1.79 -8.17
CA ILE A 163 1.66 -1.29 -7.94
C ILE A 163 1.91 -1.32 -6.43
N LEU A 164 3.02 -1.94 -6.01
CA LEU A 164 3.37 -2.05 -4.59
C LEU A 164 3.70 -0.66 -4.00
N SER A 165 2.91 -0.23 -3.03
CA SER A 165 3.16 1.00 -2.29
C SER A 165 4.32 0.81 -1.30
N GLN A 166 5.04 1.89 -1.01
CA GLN A 166 6.13 1.83 -0.04
C GLN A 166 5.61 1.54 1.37
N SER A 167 4.42 2.03 1.72
CA SER A 167 3.76 1.72 3.00
C SER A 167 3.37 0.25 3.09
N ALA A 168 2.81 -0.35 2.03
CA ALA A 168 2.51 -1.78 1.99
C ALA A 168 3.79 -2.62 2.12
N ALA A 169 4.86 -2.24 1.41
CA ALA A 169 6.15 -2.91 1.52
C ALA A 169 6.73 -2.85 2.94
N ARG A 170 6.60 -1.71 3.64
CA ARG A 170 6.99 -1.57 5.05
C ARG A 170 6.16 -2.45 5.98
N GLN A 171 4.83 -2.47 5.82
CA GLN A 171 3.94 -3.32 6.62
C GLN A 171 4.18 -4.83 6.39
N LEU A 172 4.59 -5.20 5.17
CA LEU A 172 4.98 -6.57 4.83
C LEU A 172 6.39 -6.93 5.33
N GLY A 173 7.13 -5.97 5.91
CA GLY A 173 8.49 -6.15 6.40
C GLY A 173 9.54 -6.27 5.31
N LEU A 174 9.26 -5.75 4.11
CA LEU A 174 10.15 -5.83 2.94
C LEU A 174 11.16 -4.68 2.88
N ILE A 175 10.82 -3.53 3.48
CA ILE A 175 11.65 -2.32 3.47
C ILE A 175 11.85 -1.87 4.93
N ALA A 176 13.09 -1.52 5.26
CA ALA A 176 13.44 -1.01 6.58
C ALA A 176 12.82 0.37 6.84
N VAL A 177 12.29 0.56 8.05
CA VAL A 177 11.86 1.86 8.56
C VAL A 177 13.04 2.47 9.32
N GLU A 178 13.49 3.64 8.88
CA GLU A 178 14.48 4.41 9.64
C GLU A 178 13.82 4.90 10.93
N LEU A 179 14.46 4.58 12.06
CA LEU A 179 14.08 5.11 13.35
C LEU A 179 14.68 6.51 13.46
N GLU A 180 13.85 7.52 13.72
CA GLU A 180 14.34 8.83 14.16
C GLU A 180 15.16 8.63 15.44
N THR A 181 16.48 8.65 15.33
CA THR A 181 17.35 8.74 16.49
C THR A 181 17.28 10.18 16.97
N GLU A 182 16.55 10.40 18.05
CA GLU A 182 16.56 11.66 18.79
C GLU A 182 18.03 11.98 19.12
N THR A 183 18.60 12.95 18.42
CA THR A 183 19.95 13.44 18.71
C THR A 183 19.78 14.32 19.94
N PRO A 184 20.42 14.05 21.08
CA PRO A 184 20.27 14.90 22.25
C PRO A 184 20.75 16.30 21.87
N ASP A 185 19.87 17.29 21.98
CA ASP A 185 20.22 18.70 21.87
C ASP A 185 21.39 18.98 22.81
N ALA A 186 22.50 19.46 22.25
CA ALA A 186 23.74 19.77 22.95
C ALA A 186 23.64 21.07 23.77
#